data_AF-A0A914QWI0-F1
#
_entry.id   AF-A0A914QWI0-F1
#
_cell.length_a   1.000
_cell.length_b   1.000
_cell.length_c   1.000
_cell.angle_alpha   90.00
_cell.angle_beta   90.00
_cell.angle_gamma   90.00
#
_symmetry.space_group_name_H-M   'P 1'
#
loop_
_entity.id
_entity.type
_entity.pdbx_description
1 polymer ?
#
loop_
_entity_poly.entity_id
_entity_poly.type
_entity_poly.pdbx_seq_one_letter_code
_entity_poly.pdbx_strand_id
1 'polypeptide(L)'
;MALSCRFYSNHLPDLEDTVMVKVVKIAEMGAYVTLLEYDNKEGMILLSELSRRRIRSVNKLIRVGRSECVVVIRVDKDKGYIDLSKRRVDPKDIAACDERYAKAKAVNSILRHVASQLGFTTNEQLEDLYEKAVWHFDKKEKKKAAAYDYFKRALT
;
A
#
# COMPACT_ATOMS: atom_id res chain seq x y z
N MET A 1 -8.31 16.81 12.05
CA MET A 1 -8.11 15.40 11.61
C MET A 1 -7.06 15.41 10.51
N ALA A 2 -6.12 14.46 10.51
CA ALA A 2 -5.19 14.34 9.39
C ALA A 2 -5.96 13.81 8.17
N LEU A 3 -5.90 14.53 7.05
CA LEU A 3 -6.48 14.05 5.80
C LEU A 3 -5.80 12.75 5.38
N SER A 4 -6.60 11.72 5.13
CA SER A 4 -6.14 10.43 4.62
C SER A 4 -6.84 10.14 3.31
N CYS A 5 -6.07 9.70 2.33
CA CYS A 5 -6.58 9.23 1.06
C CYS A 5 -5.73 8.03 0.60
N ARG A 6 -6.38 7.11 -0.10
CA ARG A 6 -5.76 5.98 -0.79
C ARG A 6 -4.86 6.46 -1.94
N PHE A 7 -3.83 5.67 -2.25
CA PHE A 7 -2.86 6.06 -3.27
C PHE A 7 -3.36 5.75 -4.67
N TYR A 8 -4.16 4.70 -4.82
CA TYR A 8 -4.66 4.22 -6.11
C TYR A 8 -6.18 4.38 -6.23
N SER A 9 -6.66 4.44 -7.49
CA SER A 9 -8.09 4.55 -7.80
C SER A 9 -8.91 3.35 -7.31
N ASN A 10 -8.30 2.16 -7.19
CA ASN A 10 -9.00 0.96 -6.73
C ASN A 10 -9.13 0.97 -5.21
N HIS A 11 -10.30 0.58 -4.69
CA HIS A 11 -10.53 0.47 -3.24
C HIS A 11 -9.83 -0.74 -2.60
N LEU A 12 -9.54 -1.77 -3.39
CA LEU A 12 -8.91 -3.02 -2.96
C LEU A 12 -7.79 -3.36 -3.94
N PRO A 13 -6.72 -4.02 -3.49
CA PRO A 13 -5.71 -4.54 -4.39
C PRO A 13 -6.27 -5.70 -5.22
N ASP A 14 -5.61 -5.98 -6.33
CA ASP A 14 -5.91 -7.11 -7.20
C ASP A 14 -5.20 -8.38 -6.70
N LEU A 15 -5.68 -9.55 -7.13
CA LEU A 15 -5.00 -10.82 -6.84
C LEU A 15 -3.60 -10.81 -7.45
N GLU A 16 -2.64 -11.39 -6.72
CA GLU A 16 -1.22 -11.47 -7.09
C GLU A 16 -0.48 -10.11 -7.15
N ASP A 17 -1.13 -9.02 -6.76
CA ASP A 17 -0.46 -7.72 -6.64
C ASP A 17 0.46 -7.67 -5.41
N THR A 18 1.64 -7.09 -5.57
CA THR A 18 2.54 -6.81 -4.44
C THR A 18 2.20 -5.47 -3.81
N VAL A 19 2.00 -5.46 -2.50
CA VAL A 19 1.61 -4.28 -1.73
C VAL A 19 2.51 -4.10 -0.51
N MET A 20 2.71 -2.85 -0.11
CA MET A 20 3.43 -2.49 1.10
C MET A 20 2.46 -2.45 2.28
N VAL A 21 2.74 -3.27 3.30
CA VAL A 21 1.90 -3.37 4.50
C VAL A 21 2.69 -3.02 5.75
N LYS A 22 2.01 -2.49 6.76
CA LYS A 22 2.58 -2.26 8.09
C LYS A 22 2.01 -3.25 9.08
N VAL A 23 2.87 -3.90 9.85
CA VAL A 23 2.44 -4.87 10.84
C VAL A 23 1.86 -4.15 12.06
N VAL A 24 0.60 -4.44 12.39
CA VAL A 24 -0.09 -3.84 13.54
C VAL A 24 -0.05 -4.75 14.74
N LYS A 25 -0.32 -6.05 14.54
CA LYS A 25 -0.39 -7.02 15.63
C LYS A 25 0.04 -8.40 15.15
N ILE A 26 0.69 -9.15 16.02
CA ILE A 26 1.02 -10.56 15.79
C ILE A 26 0.10 -11.38 16.69
N ALA A 27 -0.55 -12.39 16.13
CA ALA A 27 -1.44 -13.33 16.80
C ALA A 27 -1.00 -14.78 16.53
N GLU A 28 -1.61 -15.75 17.20
CA GLU A 28 -1.25 -17.16 17.02
C GLU A 28 -1.56 -17.68 15.62
N MET A 29 -2.63 -17.19 15.00
CA MET A 29 -3.04 -17.58 13.64
C MET A 29 -2.21 -16.90 12.53
N GLY A 30 -1.53 -15.79 12.83
CA GLY A 30 -0.83 -14.99 11.82
C GLY A 30 -0.49 -13.56 12.27
N ALA A 31 -0.16 -12.70 11.32
CA ALA A 31 0.10 -11.28 11.56
C ALA A 31 -1.00 -10.42 10.93
N TYR A 32 -1.61 -9.56 11.74
CA TYR A 32 -2.50 -8.51 11.27
C TYR A 32 -1.68 -7.32 10.80
N VAL A 33 -1.98 -6.87 9.59
CA VAL A 33 -1.26 -5.81 8.91
C VAL A 33 -2.25 -4.81 8.32
N THR A 34 -1.79 -3.59 8.09
CA THR A 34 -2.56 -2.55 7.39
C THR A 34 -1.90 -2.18 6.09
N LEU A 35 -2.69 -2.07 5.03
CA LEU A 35 -2.24 -1.69 3.70
C LEU A 35 -2.13 -0.17 3.64
N LEU A 36 -0.90 0.35 3.69
CA LEU A 36 -0.66 1.81 3.72
C LEU A 36 -1.10 2.49 2.42
N GLU A 37 -1.09 1.77 1.31
CA GLU A 37 -1.46 2.27 -0.02
C GLU A 37 -2.98 2.35 -0.23
N TYR A 38 -3.77 1.62 0.56
CA TYR A 38 -5.21 1.46 0.40
C TYR A 38 -5.96 1.97 1.63
N ASP A 39 -5.63 3.18 2.08
CA ASP A 39 -6.28 3.85 3.22
C ASP A 39 -6.26 3.04 4.52
N ASN A 40 -5.13 2.37 4.80
CA ASN A 40 -4.94 1.54 5.99
C ASN A 40 -5.92 0.37 6.14
N LYS A 41 -6.45 -0.14 5.02
CA LYS A 41 -7.27 -1.36 5.04
C LYS A 41 -6.58 -2.51 5.74
N GLU A 42 -7.37 -3.32 6.42
CA GLU A 42 -6.88 -4.45 7.19
C GLU A 42 -6.56 -5.64 6.27
N GLY A 43 -5.46 -6.32 6.59
CA GLY A 43 -5.05 -7.55 5.94
C GLY A 43 -4.46 -8.52 6.96
N MET A 44 -4.39 -9.78 6.58
CA MET A 44 -3.85 -10.84 7.43
C MET A 44 -2.81 -11.67 6.66
N ILE A 45 -1.66 -11.89 7.29
CA ILE A 45 -0.64 -12.83 6.81
C ILE A 45 -0.76 -14.09 7.64
N LEU A 46 -1.14 -15.21 7.02
CA LEU A 46 -1.18 -16.51 7.68
C LEU A 46 0.22 -16.98 8.08
N LEU A 47 0.32 -17.72 9.18
CA LEU A 47 1.59 -18.29 9.65
C LEU A 47 2.27 -19.19 8.60
N SER A 48 1.46 -19.93 7.83
CA SER A 48 1.93 -20.79 6.73
C SER A 48 2.48 -20.01 5.54
N GLU A 49 2.10 -18.74 5.40
CA GLU A 49 2.48 -17.86 4.29
C GLU A 49 3.58 -16.84 4.67
N LEU A 50 4.18 -17.02 5.84
CA LEU A 50 5.19 -16.16 6.43
C LEU A 50 6.62 -16.55 6.00
N SER A 51 6.89 -17.85 5.82
CA SER A 51 8.21 -18.35 5.39
C SER A 51 8.11 -19.69 4.67
N ARG A 52 9.07 -19.98 3.77
CA ARG A 52 9.23 -21.30 3.12
C ARG A 52 9.89 -22.34 4.03
N ARG A 53 10.57 -21.90 5.10
CA ARG A 53 11.35 -22.76 6.01
C ARG A 53 10.67 -22.87 7.38
N ARG A 54 10.99 -23.93 8.14
CA ARG A 54 10.47 -24.13 9.50
C ARG A 54 10.86 -22.94 10.39
N ILE A 55 9.85 -22.29 10.96
CA ILE A 55 10.02 -21.08 11.76
C ILE A 55 10.34 -21.46 13.21
N ARG A 56 11.47 -20.99 13.74
CA ARG A 56 11.80 -21.13 15.18
C ARG A 56 11.18 -20.02 16.02
N SER A 57 11.04 -18.82 15.46
CA SER A 57 10.43 -17.67 16.15
C SER A 57 9.87 -16.67 15.13
N VAL A 58 8.59 -16.35 15.26
CA VAL A 58 7.86 -15.40 14.39
C VAL A 58 8.39 -13.97 14.57
N ASN A 59 8.73 -13.59 15.81
CA ASN A 59 9.22 -12.25 16.16
C ASN A 59 10.54 -11.87 15.47
N LYS A 60 11.29 -12.85 14.96
CA LYS A 60 12.50 -12.60 14.17
C LYS A 60 12.18 -12.28 12.70
N LEU A 61 11.08 -12.81 12.18
CA LEU A 61 10.68 -12.67 10.77
C LEU A 61 9.79 -11.44 10.54
N ILE A 62 8.93 -11.13 11.50
CA ILE A 62 8.02 -10.00 11.46
C ILE A 62 8.06 -9.28 12.80
N ARG A 63 8.10 -7.94 12.74
CA ARG A 63 8.02 -7.08 13.91
C ARG A 63 6.87 -6.10 13.77
N VAL A 64 6.15 -5.89 14.86
CA VAL A 64 5.11 -4.85 14.93
C VAL A 64 5.72 -3.48 14.61
N GLY A 65 5.00 -2.70 13.83
CA GLY A 65 5.38 -1.36 13.38
C GLY A 65 6.27 -1.31 12.15
N ARG A 66 6.83 -2.44 11.69
CA ARG A 66 7.63 -2.48 10.46
C ARG A 66 6.75 -2.61 9.22
N SER A 67 7.26 -2.05 8.13
CA SER A 67 6.70 -2.23 6.79
C SER A 67 7.34 -3.42 6.10
N GLU A 68 6.53 -4.20 5.40
CA GLU A 68 6.93 -5.41 4.68
C GLU A 68 6.22 -5.45 3.32
N CYS A 69 6.92 -5.88 2.27
CA CYS A 69 6.32 -6.16 0.97
C CYS A 69 5.71 -7.57 0.98
N VAL A 70 4.44 -7.67 0.61
CA VAL A 70 3.68 -8.93 0.56
C VAL A 70 2.85 -8.99 -0.71
N VAL A 71 2.51 -10.20 -1.14
CA VAL A 71 1.61 -10.42 -2.28
C VAL A 71 0.22 -10.77 -1.81
N VAL A 72 -0.79 -10.27 -2.51
CA VAL A 72 -2.19 -10.59 -2.27
C VAL A 72 -2.52 -11.97 -2.82
N ILE A 73 -2.97 -12.88 -1.95
CA ILE A 73 -3.43 -14.22 -2.37
C ILE A 73 -4.93 -14.21 -2.62
N ARG A 74 -5.68 -13.56 -1.74
CA ARG A 74 -7.13 -13.58 -1.78
C ARG A 74 -7.69 -12.25 -1.27
N VAL A 75 -8.75 -11.80 -1.91
CA VAL A 75 -9.51 -10.62 -1.51
C VAL A 75 -10.96 -11.02 -1.37
N ASP A 76 -11.49 -10.90 -0.17
CA ASP A 76 -12.91 -11.05 0.12
C ASP A 76 -13.55 -9.66 0.10
N LYS A 77 -14.33 -9.36 -0.94
CA LYS A 77 -14.94 -8.03 -1.13
C LYS A 77 -16.12 -7.80 -0.20
N ASP A 78 -16.81 -8.86 0.21
CA ASP A 78 -18.00 -8.80 1.07
C ASP A 78 -17.60 -8.52 2.52
N LYS A 79 -16.54 -9.20 2.99
CA LYS A 79 -16.06 -9.05 4.36
C LYS A 79 -14.92 -8.04 4.53
N GLY A 80 -14.30 -7.62 3.42
CA GLY A 80 -13.15 -6.70 3.42
C GLY A 80 -11.85 -7.33 3.90
N TYR A 81 -11.77 -8.66 4.00
CA TYR A 81 -10.56 -9.37 4.40
C TYR A 81 -9.62 -9.57 3.21
N ILE A 82 -8.33 -9.31 3.43
CA ILE A 82 -7.27 -9.51 2.44
C ILE A 82 -6.26 -10.49 3.00
N ASP A 83 -6.13 -11.65 2.36
CA ASP A 83 -5.13 -12.65 2.70
C ASP A 83 -3.83 -12.34 1.94
N LEU A 84 -2.75 -12.28 2.68
CA LEU A 84 -1.44 -11.83 2.21
C LEU A 84 -0.39 -12.92 2.42
N SER A 85 0.63 -12.94 1.57
CA SER A 85 1.78 -13.83 1.70
C SER A 85 3.09 -13.09 1.55
N LYS A 86 4.00 -13.37 2.48
CA LYS A 86 5.42 -12.99 2.38
C LYS A 86 6.23 -14.07 1.66
N ARG A 87 5.78 -15.33 1.73
CA ARG A 87 6.47 -16.50 1.19
C ARG A 87 6.55 -16.53 -0.33
N ARG A 88 5.52 -16.00 -0.99
CA ARG A 88 5.35 -16.01 -2.46
C ARG A 88 6.02 -14.83 -3.17
N VAL A 89 6.50 -13.83 -2.43
CA VAL A 89 7.16 -12.66 -3.02
C VAL A 89 8.60 -13.01 -3.40
N ASP A 90 8.98 -12.73 -4.64
CA ASP A 90 10.37 -12.85 -5.08
C ASP A 90 11.17 -11.60 -4.72
N PRO A 91 12.48 -11.71 -4.47
CA PRO A 91 13.31 -10.58 -4.06
C PRO A 91 13.34 -9.43 -5.08
N LYS A 92 13.12 -9.73 -6.38
CA LYS A 92 12.99 -8.70 -7.42
C LYS A 92 11.72 -7.86 -7.22
N ASP A 93 10.62 -8.50 -6.84
CA ASP A 93 9.35 -7.82 -6.63
C ASP A 93 9.35 -7.01 -5.33
N ILE A 94 10.12 -7.43 -4.32
CA ILE A 94 10.33 -6.63 -3.10
C ILE A 94 10.94 -5.27 -3.46
N ALA A 95 12.02 -5.27 -4.26
CA ALA A 95 12.67 -4.03 -4.68
C ALA A 95 11.74 -3.15 -5.53
N ALA A 96 11.01 -3.75 -6.47
CA ALA A 96 10.05 -3.04 -7.31
C ALA A 96 8.88 -2.46 -6.47
N CYS A 97 8.39 -3.21 -5.49
CA CYS A 97 7.34 -2.77 -4.57
C CYS A 97 7.81 -1.61 -3.69
N ASP A 98 9.03 -1.67 -3.16
CA ASP A 98 9.61 -0.60 -2.34
C ASP A 98 9.80 0.69 -3.16
N GLU A 99 10.31 0.58 -4.39
CA GLU A 99 10.44 1.72 -5.30
C GLU A 99 9.06 2.34 -5.63
N ARG A 100 8.08 1.50 -5.99
CA ARG A 100 6.70 1.94 -6.28
C ARG A 100 6.09 2.64 -5.08
N TYR A 101 6.24 2.06 -3.89
CA TYR A 101 5.74 2.63 -2.65
C TYR A 101 6.42 3.96 -2.32
N ALA A 102 7.74 4.07 -2.49
CA ALA A 102 8.47 5.31 -2.27
C ALA A 102 7.98 6.45 -3.20
N LYS A 103 7.79 6.15 -4.49
CA LYS A 103 7.21 7.07 -5.48
C LYS A 103 5.82 7.54 -5.08
N ALA A 104 4.92 6.60 -4.78
CA ALA A 104 3.55 6.91 -4.39
C ALA A 104 3.49 7.69 -3.06
N LYS A 105 4.32 7.34 -2.08
CA LYS A 105 4.43 8.04 -0.80
C LYS A 105 4.91 9.48 -0.97
N ALA A 106 5.89 9.72 -1.85
CA ALA A 106 6.37 11.06 -2.16
C ALA A 106 5.25 11.92 -2.76
N VAL A 107 4.54 11.39 -3.77
CA VAL A 107 3.39 12.06 -4.38
C VAL A 107 2.30 12.36 -3.33
N ASN A 108 1.97 11.39 -2.48
CA ASN A 108 1.00 11.57 -1.41
C ASN A 108 1.43 12.64 -0.39
N SER A 109 2.73 12.71 -0.06
CA SER A 109 3.24 13.75 0.85
C SER A 109 3.10 15.14 0.24
N ILE A 110 3.39 15.28 -1.06
CA ILE A 110 3.25 16.55 -1.79
C ILE A 110 1.78 16.98 -1.81
N LEU A 111 0.88 16.08 -2.22
CA LEU A 111 -0.56 16.37 -2.31
C LEU A 111 -1.17 16.71 -0.96
N ARG A 112 -0.78 16.03 0.12
CA ARG A 112 -1.21 16.38 1.48
C ARG A 112 -0.73 17.76 1.89
N HIS A 113 0.49 18.14 1.51
CA HIS A 113 1.00 19.48 1.78
C HIS A 113 0.23 20.54 0.98
N VAL A 114 -0.01 20.31 -0.31
CA VAL A 114 -0.82 21.17 -1.18
C VAL A 114 -2.25 21.32 -0.62
N ALA A 115 -2.88 20.22 -0.21
CA ALA A 115 -4.19 20.23 0.41
C ALA A 115 -4.23 21.06 1.71
N SER A 116 -3.18 20.97 2.52
CA SER A 116 -3.04 21.79 3.72
C SER A 116 -2.89 23.29 3.41
N GLN A 117 -2.20 23.65 2.31
CA GLN A 117 -2.05 25.04 1.87
C GLN A 117 -3.34 25.60 1.25
N LEU A 118 -4.09 24.76 0.53
CA LEU A 118 -5.39 25.11 -0.05
C LEU A 118 -6.53 25.13 0.98
N GLY A 119 -6.26 24.73 2.23
CA GLY A 119 -7.24 24.75 3.32
C GLY A 119 -8.30 23.65 3.22
N PHE A 120 -7.97 22.50 2.64
CA PHE A 120 -8.91 21.37 2.57
C PHE A 120 -9.20 20.83 3.98
N THR A 121 -10.49 20.60 4.25
CA THR A 121 -10.96 20.12 5.56
C THR A 121 -11.60 18.74 5.47
N THR A 122 -12.05 18.32 4.28
CA THR A 122 -12.68 17.02 4.03
C THR A 122 -11.80 16.08 3.19
N ASN A 123 -11.91 14.78 3.46
CA ASN A 123 -11.22 13.75 2.69
C ASN A 123 -11.69 13.71 1.23
N GLU A 124 -12.95 14.07 0.96
CA GLU A 124 -13.52 14.12 -0.40
C GLU A 124 -12.81 15.15 -1.29
N GLN A 125 -12.41 16.30 -0.72
CA GLN A 125 -11.64 17.32 -1.46
C GLN A 125 -10.25 16.81 -1.82
N LEU A 126 -9.62 16.06 -0.90
CA LEU A 126 -8.35 15.41 -1.19
C LEU A 126 -8.53 14.34 -2.26
N GLU A 127 -9.62 13.57 -2.21
CA GLU A 127 -9.93 12.55 -3.21
C GLU A 127 -10.15 13.11 -4.61
N ASP A 128 -10.88 14.22 -4.76
CA ASP A 128 -11.06 14.93 -6.04
C ASP A 128 -9.72 15.41 -6.61
N LEU A 129 -8.83 15.91 -5.76
CA LEU A 129 -7.46 16.27 -6.16
C LEU A 129 -6.68 15.05 -6.66
N TYR A 130 -6.80 13.92 -5.98
CA TYR A 130 -6.18 12.67 -6.42
C TYR A 130 -6.74 12.17 -7.74
N GLU A 131 -8.05 12.27 -7.94
CA GLU A 131 -8.71 11.85 -9.18
C GLU A 131 -8.18 12.65 -10.38
N LYS A 132 -8.10 13.98 -10.22
CA LYS A 132 -7.64 14.90 -11.27
C LYS A 132 -6.15 14.84 -11.52
N ALA A 133 -5.35 14.71 -10.46
CA ALA A 133 -3.89 14.82 -10.57
C ALA A 133 -3.20 13.46 -10.64
N VAL A 134 -3.53 12.48 -9.79
CA VAL A 134 -2.79 11.22 -9.70
C VAL A 134 -3.43 10.13 -10.55
N TRP A 135 -4.70 9.84 -10.29
CA TRP A 135 -5.39 8.71 -10.92
C TRP A 135 -5.60 8.93 -12.42
N HIS A 136 -5.69 10.18 -12.86
CA HIS A 136 -5.68 10.51 -14.28
C HIS A 136 -4.42 9.98 -15.00
N PHE A 137 -3.22 10.27 -14.47
CA PHE A 137 -1.97 9.81 -15.08
C PHE A 137 -1.76 8.30 -14.91
N ASP A 138 -2.10 7.74 -13.76
CA ASP A 138 -2.00 6.29 -13.51
C ASP A 138 -2.92 5.50 -14.46
N LYS A 139 -4.15 5.98 -14.74
CA LYS A 139 -5.07 5.39 -15.72
C LYS A 139 -4.54 5.53 -17.15
N LYS A 140 -3.95 6.69 -17.49
CA LYS A 140 -3.41 6.97 -18.83
C LYS A 140 -2.26 6.03 -19.19
N GLU A 141 -1.33 5.81 -18.26
CA GLU A 141 -0.18 4.91 -18.45
C GLU A 141 -0.48 3.44 -18.14
N LYS A 142 -1.67 3.13 -17.59
CA LYS A 142 -2.03 1.81 -17.05
C LYS A 142 -0.99 1.25 -16.07
N LYS A 143 -0.33 2.14 -15.33
CA LYS A 143 0.78 1.80 -14.42
C LYS A 143 0.58 2.52 -13.08
N LYS A 144 0.71 1.75 -12.00
CA LYS A 144 0.66 2.26 -10.62
C LYS A 144 1.84 3.19 -10.34
N ALA A 145 1.57 4.32 -9.70
CA ALA A 145 2.57 5.33 -9.33
C ALA A 145 3.28 6.01 -10.53
N ALA A 146 2.65 6.02 -11.70
CA ALA A 146 3.16 6.71 -12.89
C ALA A 146 3.10 8.24 -12.72
N ALA A 147 2.16 8.74 -11.92
CA ALA A 147 2.05 10.17 -11.61
C ALA A 147 3.37 10.77 -11.11
N TYR A 148 4.21 10.00 -10.40
CA TYR A 148 5.52 10.47 -9.94
C TYR A 148 6.44 10.90 -11.10
N ASP A 149 6.48 10.12 -12.18
CA ASP A 149 7.34 10.42 -13.34
C ASP A 149 6.86 11.68 -14.07
N TYR A 150 5.54 11.93 -14.11
CA TYR A 150 4.96 13.16 -14.63
C TYR A 150 5.31 14.37 -13.77
N PHE A 151 5.15 14.28 -12.45
CA PHE A 151 5.54 15.37 -11.56
C PHE A 151 7.03 15.65 -11.60
N LYS A 152 7.87 14.61 -11.71
CA LYS A 152 9.32 14.78 -11.86
C LYS A 152 9.69 15.50 -13.15
N ARG A 153 9.04 15.15 -14.28
CA ARG A 153 9.23 15.84 -15.57
C ARG A 153 8.78 17.30 -15.50
N ALA A 154 7.75 17.63 -14.73
CA ALA A 154 7.30 19.01 -14.57
C ALA A 154 8.29 19.89 -13.78
N LEU A 155 9.20 19.27 -13.02
CA LEU A 155 10.24 19.97 -12.24
C LEU A 155 11.58 20.10 -13.00
N THR A 156 11.74 19.40 -14.12
CA THR A 156 12.96 19.39 -14.95
C THR A 156 12.74 20.28 -16.17
#